data_AF-A0A2G9M8H1-F1
#
_entry.id   AF-A0A2G9M8H1-F1
#
_cell.length_a   1.000
_cell.length_b   1.000
_cell.length_c   1.000
_cell.angle_alpha   90.00
_cell.angle_beta   90.00
_cell.angle_gamma   90.00
#
_symmetry.space_group_name_H-M   'P 1'
#
loop_
_entity.id
_entity.type
_entity.pdbx_description
1 polymer ?
#
loop_
_entity_poly.entity_id
_entity_poly.type
_entity_poly.pdbx_seq_one_letter_code
_entity_poly.pdbx_strand_id
1 'polypeptide(L)'
;MRIPKKYGQSKANFCPFCEQQAIIANKQKLPVCIKHKNTLLQEIRCLCGSYLDIKEGKFGPFFTCINCGIINMRKALELAQVPR
;
A
#
# COMPACT_ATOMS: atom_id res chain seq x y z
N MET A 1 -24.32 -16.21 -13.60
CA MET A 1 -24.15 -16.74 -12.23
C MET A 1 -24.05 -15.55 -11.27
N ARG A 2 -24.96 -15.41 -10.29
CA ARG A 2 -25.01 -14.23 -9.39
C ARG A 2 -24.49 -14.64 -8.01
N ILE A 3 -23.29 -14.19 -7.64
CA ILE A 3 -22.69 -14.50 -6.33
C ILE A 3 -23.33 -13.56 -5.29
N PRO A 4 -24.00 -14.10 -4.24
CA PRO A 4 -24.66 -13.27 -3.23
C PRO A 4 -23.63 -12.55 -2.34
N LYS A 5 -23.99 -11.35 -1.84
CA LYS A 5 -23.17 -10.62 -0.87
C LYS A 5 -23.12 -11.41 0.44
N LYS A 6 -21.93 -11.74 0.92
CA LYS A 6 -21.70 -12.32 2.25
C LYS A 6 -21.46 -11.20 3.26
N TYR A 7 -22.41 -11.00 4.17
CA TYR A 7 -22.28 -10.03 5.26
C TYR A 7 -21.33 -10.57 6.35
N GLY A 8 -20.73 -9.67 7.14
CA GLY A 8 -19.80 -10.02 8.22
C GLY A 8 -18.34 -10.21 7.79
N GLN A 9 -18.03 -10.11 6.49
CA GLN A 9 -16.65 -10.10 6.01
C GLN A 9 -16.11 -8.67 6.00
N SER A 10 -15.07 -8.40 6.79
CA SER A 10 -14.31 -7.16 6.76
C SER A 10 -12.94 -7.42 6.13
N LYS A 11 -12.42 -6.43 5.38
CA LYS A 11 -11.09 -6.53 4.80
C LYS A 11 -10.06 -6.17 5.88
N ALA A 12 -9.33 -7.17 6.37
CA ALA A 12 -8.17 -6.92 7.22
C ALA A 12 -7.03 -6.29 6.40
N ASN A 13 -6.45 -5.20 6.91
CA ASN A 13 -5.27 -4.58 6.34
C ASN A 13 -4.03 -5.07 7.10
N PHE A 14 -2.97 -5.37 6.37
CA PHE A 14 -1.69 -5.85 6.91
C PHE A 14 -0.62 -4.78 6.73
N CYS A 15 0.34 -4.77 7.65
CA CYS A 15 1.50 -3.89 7.62
C CYS A 15 2.44 -4.36 6.50
N PRO A 16 2.84 -3.48 5.57
CA PRO A 16 3.68 -3.86 4.44
C PRO A 16 5.11 -4.24 4.83
N PHE A 17 5.55 -3.94 6.06
CA PHE A 17 6.92 -4.19 6.54
C PHE A 17 7.09 -5.49 7.35
N CYS A 18 6.00 -6.04 7.90
CA CYS A 18 6.09 -7.14 8.86
C CYS A 18 4.86 -8.03 8.93
N GLU A 19 3.94 -7.87 7.98
CA GLU A 19 2.69 -8.64 7.82
C GLU A 19 1.73 -8.72 9.01
N GLN A 20 2.04 -8.06 10.11
CA GLN A 20 1.13 -7.92 11.25
C GLN A 20 -0.08 -7.06 10.86
N GLN A 21 -1.20 -7.25 11.56
CA GLN A 21 -2.39 -6.43 11.33
C GLN A 21 -2.05 -4.94 11.47
N ALA A 22 -2.40 -4.15 10.46
CA ALA A 22 -2.20 -2.71 10.48
C ALA A 22 -3.28 -2.06 11.35
N ILE A 23 -2.83 -1.26 12.32
CA ILE A 23 -3.69 -0.58 13.30
C ILE A 23 -3.70 0.93 13.03
N ILE A 24 -2.60 1.46 12.50
CA ILE A 24 -2.37 2.90 12.35
C ILE A 24 -1.85 3.23 10.95
N ALA A 25 -1.92 4.49 10.56
CA ALA A 25 -1.27 4.98 9.34
C ALA A 25 -0.01 5.78 9.68
N ASN A 26 1.05 5.63 8.87
CA ASN A 26 2.25 6.47 8.96
C ASN A 26 2.00 7.87 8.35
N LYS A 27 2.96 8.79 8.41
CA LYS A 27 3.00 10.10 7.74
C LYS A 27 2.73 10.02 6.24
N GLN A 28 3.23 8.98 5.57
CA GLN A 28 2.94 8.67 4.15
C GLN A 28 1.57 8.02 3.94
N LYS A 29 0.74 7.93 5.00
CA LYS A 29 -0.61 7.36 5.01
C LYS A 29 -0.69 5.86 4.69
N LEU A 30 0.44 5.17 4.75
CA LEU A 30 0.51 3.72 4.61
C LEU A 30 0.00 3.03 5.88
N PRO A 31 -0.83 1.98 5.76
CA PRO A 31 -1.31 1.22 6.90
C PRO A 31 -0.17 0.39 7.49
N VAL A 32 0.25 0.70 8.71
CA VAL A 32 1.38 0.07 9.40
C VAL A 32 0.99 -0.41 10.79
N CYS A 33 1.80 -1.28 11.38
CA CYS A 33 1.68 -1.63 12.79
C CYS A 33 2.31 -0.55 13.68
N ILE A 34 2.10 -0.64 14.99
CA ILE A 34 2.59 0.35 15.97
C ILE A 34 4.12 0.50 15.92
N LYS A 35 4.86 -0.59 15.69
CA LYS A 35 6.32 -0.61 15.60
C LYS A 35 6.84 0.21 14.40
N HIS A 36 6.10 0.18 13.30
CA HIS A 36 6.45 0.82 12.03
C HIS A 36 5.79 2.19 11.83
N LYS A 37 5.34 2.83 12.92
CA LYS A 37 4.71 4.15 12.89
C LYS A 37 5.60 5.22 12.27
N ASN A 38 6.90 5.15 12.49
CA ASN A 38 7.86 6.18 12.09
C ASN A 38 8.72 5.74 10.88
N THR A 39 8.53 4.53 10.34
CA THR A 39 9.36 4.00 9.26
C THR A 39 8.84 4.46 7.91
N LEU A 40 9.55 5.40 7.29
CA LEU A 40 9.20 5.90 5.97
C LEU A 40 9.67 4.94 4.88
N LEU A 41 8.83 4.75 3.88
CA LEU A 41 9.23 4.07 2.66
C LEU A 41 10.13 5.01 1.86
N GLN A 42 11.32 4.51 1.50
CA GLN A 42 12.26 5.21 0.63
C GLN A 42 11.69 5.40 -0.78
N GLU A 43 12.25 6.34 -1.53
CA GLU A 43 11.82 6.67 -2.89
C GLU A 43 11.93 5.45 -3.81
N ILE A 44 10.79 4.96 -4.30
CA ILE A 44 10.73 3.80 -5.18
C ILE A 44 10.71 4.27 -6.63
N ARG A 45 11.48 3.59 -7.48
CA ARG A 45 11.41 3.78 -8.94
C ARG A 45 10.41 2.80 -9.54
N CYS A 46 9.59 3.30 -10.45
CA CYS A 46 8.76 2.49 -11.31
C CYS A 46 9.64 1.77 -12.36
N LEU A 47 9.10 0.71 -12.97
CA LEU A 47 9.75 -0.01 -14.09
C LEU A 47 10.13 0.88 -15.28
N CYS A 48 9.45 2.03 -15.44
CA CYS A 48 9.76 3.02 -16.47
C CYS A 48 10.89 3.99 -16.09
N GLY A 49 11.50 3.83 -14.91
CA GLY A 49 12.60 4.68 -14.41
C GLY A 49 12.16 5.95 -13.67
N SER A 50 10.88 6.32 -13.73
CA SER A 50 10.34 7.48 -13.00
C SER A 50 10.04 7.15 -11.54
N TYR A 51 9.99 8.19 -10.70
CA TYR A 51 9.63 8.08 -9.29
C TYR A 51 8.14 7.76 -9.09
N LEU A 52 7.85 7.00 -8.03
CA LEU A 52 6.49 6.69 -7.59
C LEU A 52 6.09 7.61 -6.44
N ASP A 53 5.04 8.38 -6.66
CA ASP A 53 4.42 9.19 -5.60
C ASP A 53 3.35 8.41 -4.86
N ILE A 54 3.29 8.56 -3.54
CA ILE A 54 2.23 8.00 -2.70
C ILE A 54 1.09 9.03 -2.60
N LYS A 55 -0.11 8.63 -3.01
CA LYS A 55 -1.33 9.43 -2.89
C LYS A 55 -2.41 8.67 -2.13
N GLU A 56 -3.36 9.39 -1.55
CA GLU A 56 -4.51 8.80 -0.87
C GLU A 56 -5.77 8.91 -1.71
N GLY A 57 -6.63 7.89 -1.64
CA GLY A 57 -7.96 7.92 -2.22
C GLY A 57 -8.98 7.28 -1.28
N LYS A 58 -10.24 7.23 -1.72
CA LYS A 58 -11.37 6.67 -0.95
C LYS A 58 -11.13 5.25 -0.42
N PHE A 59 -10.32 4.47 -1.13
CA PHE A 59 -10.06 3.05 -0.84
C PHE A 59 -8.71 2.79 -0.15
N GLY A 60 -7.98 3.83 0.21
CA GLY A 60 -6.65 3.75 0.82
C GLY A 60 -5.55 4.37 -0.06
N PRO A 61 -4.28 4.25 0.37
CA PRO A 61 -3.16 4.80 -0.36
C PRO A 61 -2.84 3.98 -1.62
N PHE A 62 -2.49 4.69 -2.68
CA PHE A 62 -2.08 4.14 -3.97
C PHE A 62 -0.81 4.84 -4.45
N PHE A 63 -0.09 4.22 -5.37
CA PHE A 63 1.08 4.81 -5.97
C PHE A 63 0.75 5.36 -7.35
N THR A 64 1.34 6.48 -7.72
CA THR A 64 1.23 7.06 -9.05
C THR A 64 2.60 7.30 -9.63
N CYS A 65 2.80 6.81 -10.84
CA CYS A 65 3.93 7.17 -11.67
C CYS A 65 3.47 8.21 -12.70
N ILE A 66 4.29 9.23 -12.95
CA ILE A 66 4.01 10.28 -13.94
C ILE A 66 3.83 9.68 -15.35
N ASN A 67 4.64 8.68 -15.70
CA ASN A 67 4.65 8.08 -17.03
C ASN A 67 3.71 6.87 -17.18
N CYS A 68 3.54 6.05 -16.14
CA CYS A 68 2.72 4.83 -16.20
C CYS A 68 1.32 4.98 -15.59
N GLY A 69 1.05 6.10 -14.91
CA GLY A 69 -0.22 6.34 -14.24
C GLY A 69 -0.34 5.62 -12.89
N ILE A 70 -1.56 5.19 -12.56
CA ILE A 70 -1.89 4.65 -11.23
C ILE A 70 -1.41 3.20 -11.13
N ILE A 71 -0.61 2.93 -10.09
CA ILE A 71 -0.08 1.60 -9.78
C ILE A 71 -0.68 1.11 -8.47
N ASN A 72 -1.08 -0.15 -8.48
CA ASN A 72 -1.63 -0.80 -7.30
C ASN A 72 -0.57 -0.90 -6.20
N MET A 73 -0.94 -0.56 -4.98
CA MET A 73 -0.06 -0.57 -3.81
C MET A 73 0.71 -1.89 -3.63
N ARG A 74 0.04 -3.03 -3.89
CA ARG A 74 0.70 -4.35 -3.83
C ARG A 74 1.90 -4.46 -4.78
N LYS A 75 1.74 -4.01 -6.03
CA LYS A 75 2.80 -4.06 -7.05
C LYS A 75 3.94 -3.09 -6.71
N ALA A 76 3.61 -1.91 -6.19
CA ALA A 76 4.62 -0.93 -5.81
C ALA A 76 5.48 -1.41 -4.63
N LEU A 77 4.87 -2.09 -3.65
CA LEU A 77 5.59 -2.66 -2.51
C LEU A 77 6.49 -3.83 -2.90
N GLU A 78 6.08 -4.66 -3.87
CA GLU A 78 6.93 -5.72 -4.44
C GLU A 78 8.18 -5.15 -5.12
N LEU A 79 8.04 -4.05 -5.86
CA LEU A 79 9.17 -3.36 -6.48
C LEU A 79 10.14 -2.74 -5.46
N ALA A 80 9.61 -2.36 -4.29
CA ALA A 80 10.40 -1.77 -3.21
C ALA A 80 11.21 -2.79 -2.39
N GLN A 81 11.17 -4.09 -2.76
CA GLN A 81 11.83 -5.19 -2.04
C GLN A 81 11.51 -5.24 -0.54
N VAL A 82 10.34 -4.72 -0.13
CA VAL A 82 9.91 -4.86 1.26
C VAL A 82 9.47 -6.32 1.43
N PRO A 83 10.14 -7.12 2.28
CA PRO A 83 9.78 -8.51 2.45
C PRO A 83 8.35 -8.61 2.99
N ARG A 84 7.62 -9.54 2.38
CA ARG A 84 6.41 -10.14 2.94
C ARG A 84 6.80 -10.86 4.23
#